data_AF-A0A2A4MLB6-F1
#
_entry.id   AF-A0A2A4MLB6-F1
#
_cell.length_a   1.000
_cell.length_b   1.000
_cell.length_c   1.000
_cell.angle_alpha   90.00
_cell.angle_beta   90.00
_cell.angle_gamma   90.00
#
_symmetry.space_group_name_H-M   'P 1'
#
loop_
_entity.id
_entity.type
_entity.pdbx_description
1 polymer ?
#
loop_
_entity_poly.entity_id
_entity_poly.type
_entity_poly.pdbx_seq_one_letter_code
_entity_poly.pdbx_strand_id
1 'polypeptide(L)'
;MIHINSHLQIKHHWPPLLNAIVIIMLLSGCSTTSAPVPLTGSELKSEEYREQFNFLDHYDPFESINRRIYKFNGKFDEYFFIPVLRTYQTVTPRFVRSGVRNFFSNLNDIPVLLNSLLQLKPKSALVTTGRLTINTTIGIGGLWDPAKKVGLKSVMKI
;
A
#
# COMPACT_ATOMS: atom_id res chain seq x y z
N MET A 1 56.76 14.67 -42.13
CA MET A 1 56.48 13.36 -41.49
C MET A 1 56.50 13.58 -39.99
N ILE A 2 55.35 13.88 -39.38
CA ILE A 2 55.20 14.05 -37.93
C ILE A 2 54.11 13.08 -37.51
N HIS A 3 54.51 12.06 -36.76
CA HIS A 3 53.64 11.04 -36.20
C HIS A 3 53.44 11.35 -34.72
N ILE A 4 52.22 11.67 -34.29
CA ILE A 4 51.86 11.72 -32.88
C ILE A 4 50.51 11.01 -32.71
N ASN A 5 50.59 9.82 -32.12
CA ASN A 5 49.45 9.06 -31.59
C ASN A 5 48.96 9.71 -30.29
N SER A 6 47.64 9.89 -30.12
CA SER A 6 47.05 10.24 -28.83
C SER A 6 45.94 9.26 -28.47
N HIS A 7 46.28 8.30 -27.60
CA HIS A 7 45.31 7.48 -26.89
C HIS A 7 44.71 8.32 -25.75
N LEU A 8 43.50 8.86 -25.94
CA LEU A 8 42.68 9.35 -24.83
C LEU A 8 42.07 8.15 -24.09
N GLN A 9 42.66 7.79 -22.95
CA GLN A 9 42.07 6.87 -21.98
C GLN A 9 41.15 7.65 -21.05
N ILE A 10 39.84 7.61 -21.30
CA ILE A 10 38.81 8.14 -20.39
C ILE A 10 38.70 7.15 -19.22
N LYS A 11 39.44 7.40 -18.13
CA LYS A 11 39.28 6.65 -16.88
C LYS A 11 37.92 6.98 -16.27
N HIS A 12 36.95 6.08 -16.44
CA HIS A 12 35.65 6.11 -15.79
C HIS A 12 35.82 5.85 -14.28
N HIS A 13 36.15 6.88 -13.50
CA HIS A 13 36.14 6.78 -12.05
C HIS A 13 34.68 6.82 -11.58
N TRP A 14 34.15 5.70 -11.09
CA TRP A 14 32.91 5.75 -10.31
C TRP A 14 33.23 6.35 -8.93
N PRO A 15 32.42 7.28 -8.39
CA PRO A 15 32.66 7.84 -7.06
C PRO A 15 32.58 6.71 -6.01
N PRO A 16 33.49 6.68 -5.02
CA PRO A 16 33.56 5.60 -4.02
C PRO A 16 32.26 5.43 -3.21
N LEU A 17 31.42 6.45 -3.19
CA LEU A 17 30.10 6.44 -2.55
C LEU A 17 29.11 5.47 -3.22
N LEU A 18 29.16 5.33 -4.55
CA LEU A 18 28.28 4.41 -5.28
C LEU A 18 28.63 2.95 -4.98
N ASN A 19 29.91 2.63 -4.88
CA ASN A 19 30.37 1.29 -4.48
C ASN A 19 29.98 0.98 -3.02
N ALA A 20 30.07 1.97 -2.12
CA ALA A 20 29.65 1.80 -0.73
C ALA A 20 28.14 1.52 -0.61
N ILE A 21 27.30 2.21 -1.39
CA ILE A 21 25.84 2.00 -1.40
C ILE A 21 25.49 0.59 -1.91
N VAL A 22 26.15 0.11 -2.97
CA VAL A 22 25.92 -1.24 -3.51
C VAL A 22 26.35 -2.33 -2.51
N ILE A 23 27.46 -2.13 -1.80
CA ILE A 23 27.95 -3.07 -0.78
C ILE A 23 26.99 -3.13 0.43
N ILE A 24 26.49 -1.98 0.89
CA ILE A 24 25.50 -1.92 1.99
C ILE A 24 24.18 -2.61 1.61
N MET A 25 23.73 -2.46 0.35
CA MET A 25 22.53 -3.17 -0.15
C MET A 25 22.72 -4.69 -0.22
N LEU A 26 23.92 -5.17 -0.56
CA LEU A 26 24.23 -6.60 -0.64
C LEU A 26 24.41 -7.26 0.74
N LEU A 27 24.89 -6.51 1.74
CA LEU A 27 25.08 -6.99 3.11
C LEU A 27 23.79 -7.05 3.94
N SER A 28 22.69 -6.47 3.46
CA SER A 28 21.38 -6.48 4.13
C SER A 28 20.52 -7.71 3.79
N GLY A 29 21.07 -8.66 3.05
CA GLY A 29 20.38 -9.88 2.63
C GLY A 29 20.70 -11.06 3.55
N CYS A 30 19.99 -11.18 4.68
CA CYS A 30 19.81 -12.48 5.33
C CYS A 30 18.33 -12.66 5.66
N SER A 31 17.62 -13.39 4.80
CA SER A 31 16.29 -13.92 5.09
C SER A 31 16.47 -15.42 5.27
N THR A 32 16.51 -15.88 6.52
CA THR A 32 16.29 -17.30 6.82
C THR A 32 14.87 -17.63 6.37
N THR A 33 14.74 -18.36 5.27
CA THR A 33 13.54 -19.17 5.05
C THR A 33 13.78 -20.49 5.78
N SER A 34 12.95 -20.81 6.76
CA SER A 34 12.95 -22.14 7.37
C SER A 34 12.64 -23.18 6.29
N ALA A 35 13.36 -24.29 6.30
CA ALA A 35 13.09 -25.40 5.39
C ALA A 35 11.73 -26.01 5.74
N PRO A 36 10.88 -26.36 4.74
CA PRO A 36 9.65 -27.06 5.02
C PRO A 36 9.95 -28.47 5.54
N VAL A 37 9.37 -28.79 6.70
CA VAL A 37 9.40 -30.13 7.30
C VAL A 37 8.59 -31.07 6.39
N PRO A 38 9.11 -32.25 6.00
CA PRO A 38 8.35 -33.20 5.19
C PRO A 38 7.31 -33.86 6.09
N LEU A 39 6.06 -33.42 5.99
CA LEU A 39 4.95 -33.95 6.77
C LEU A 39 4.08 -34.88 5.91
N THR A 40 3.83 -36.08 6.45
CA THR A 40 2.85 -37.03 5.90
C THR A 40 1.44 -36.45 6.09
N GLY A 41 0.58 -36.58 5.08
CA GLY A 41 -0.65 -35.76 4.93
C GLY A 41 -1.67 -35.77 6.07
N SER A 42 -1.59 -36.69 7.03
CA SER A 42 -2.42 -36.69 8.25
C SER A 42 -1.90 -35.77 9.37
N GLU A 43 -0.60 -35.47 9.39
CA GLU A 43 0.04 -34.57 10.38
C GLU A 43 0.03 -33.10 9.92
N LEU A 44 -0.11 -32.86 8.61
CA LEU A 44 -0.15 -31.53 7.99
C LEU A 44 -1.33 -30.68 8.49
N LYS A 45 -2.50 -31.30 8.69
CA LYS A 45 -3.70 -30.60 9.15
C LYS A 45 -3.65 -30.31 10.65
N SER A 46 -2.91 -31.08 11.44
CA SER A 46 -2.68 -30.75 12.85
C SER A 46 -1.62 -29.66 13.01
N GLU A 47 -0.55 -29.66 12.22
CA GLU A 47 0.52 -28.67 12.33
C GLU A 47 0.14 -27.30 11.75
N GLU A 48 -0.58 -27.24 10.62
CA GLU A 48 -1.10 -25.97 10.07
C GLU A 48 -2.02 -25.24 11.06
N TYR A 49 -2.87 -26.00 11.77
CA TYR A 49 -3.77 -25.43 12.78
C TYR A 49 -3.02 -25.07 14.07
N ARG A 50 -1.94 -25.78 14.43
CA ARG A 50 -1.09 -25.44 15.58
C ARG A 50 -0.28 -24.17 15.34
N GLU A 51 0.28 -24.00 14.15
CA GLU A 51 0.92 -22.76 13.71
C GLU A 51 -0.08 -21.60 13.71
N GLN A 52 -1.29 -21.81 13.17
CA GLN A 52 -2.35 -20.79 13.18
C GLN A 52 -2.86 -20.49 14.60
N PHE A 53 -2.93 -21.48 15.49
CA PHE A 53 -3.33 -21.29 16.88
C PHE A 53 -2.25 -20.51 17.67
N ASN A 54 -0.96 -20.81 17.45
CA ASN A 54 0.15 -20.04 18.01
C ASN A 54 0.18 -18.59 17.51
N PHE A 55 -0.27 -18.33 16.28
CA PHE A 55 -0.45 -16.96 15.76
C PHE A 55 -1.64 -16.24 16.41
N LEU A 56 -2.70 -16.97 16.76
CA LEU A 56 -3.89 -16.42 17.44
C LEU A 56 -3.67 -16.21 18.94
N ASP A 57 -2.71 -16.90 19.54
CA ASP A 57 -2.24 -16.69 20.92
C ASP A 57 -1.25 -15.52 21.01
N HIS A 58 -1.61 -14.40 20.38
CA HIS A 58 -0.87 -13.15 20.52
C HIS A 58 -1.25 -12.50 21.85
N TYR A 59 -0.37 -12.62 22.84
CA TYR A 59 -0.56 -12.00 24.15
C TYR A 59 -0.66 -10.47 24.01
N ASP A 60 -1.84 -9.90 24.26
CA ASP A 60 -2.11 -8.46 24.30
C ASP A 60 -2.15 -7.97 25.77
N PRO A 61 -1.10 -7.29 26.27
CA PRO A 61 -1.07 -6.77 27.64
C PRO A 61 -2.22 -5.82 27.98
N PHE A 62 -2.84 -5.18 26.97
CA PHE A 62 -3.92 -4.21 27.13
C PHE A 62 -5.30 -4.79 26.79
N GLU A 63 -5.46 -6.12 26.74
CA GLU A 63 -6.72 -6.78 26.38
C GLU A 63 -7.90 -6.27 27.22
N SER A 64 -7.71 -6.13 28.53
CA SER A 64 -8.77 -5.71 29.45
C SER A 64 -9.31 -4.31 29.16
N ILE A 65 -8.45 -3.40 28.68
CA ILE A 65 -8.80 -2.03 28.29
C ILE A 65 -9.39 -2.04 26.88
N ASN A 66 -8.72 -2.69 25.92
CA ASN A 66 -9.16 -2.81 24.53
C ASN A 66 -10.56 -3.40 24.45
N ARG A 67 -10.86 -4.43 25.24
CA ARG A 67 -12.19 -5.07 25.27
C ARG A 67 -13.27 -4.17 25.87
N ARG A 68 -12.94 -3.32 26.85
CA ARG A 68 -13.89 -2.34 27.42
C ARG A 68 -14.20 -1.25 26.40
N ILE A 69 -13.17 -0.69 25.77
CA ILE A 69 -13.32 0.34 24.72
C ILE A 69 -14.09 -0.23 23.54
N TYR A 70 -13.78 -1.46 23.11
CA TYR A 70 -14.49 -2.14 22.04
C TYR A 70 -15.99 -2.28 22.34
N LYS A 71 -16.35 -2.72 23.56
CA LYS A 71 -17.76 -2.82 23.97
C LYS A 71 -18.45 -1.46 24.02
N PHE A 72 -17.76 -0.43 24.49
CA PHE A 72 -18.29 0.94 24.50
C PHE A 72 -18.52 1.44 23.07
N ASN A 73 -17.51 1.34 22.19
CA ASN A 73 -17.59 1.74 20.79
C ASN A 73 -18.70 0.99 20.05
N GLY A 74 -18.85 -0.32 20.29
CA GLY A 74 -19.92 -1.12 19.68
C GLY A 74 -21.31 -0.64 20.09
N LYS A 75 -21.54 -0.36 21.38
CA LYS A 75 -22.82 0.22 21.84
C LYS A 75 -23.02 1.63 21.28
N PHE A 76 -21.99 2.46 21.29
CA PHE A 76 -22.07 3.82 20.77
C PHE A 76 -22.40 3.83 19.27
N ASP A 77 -21.80 2.93 18.50
CA ASP A 77 -22.11 2.74 17.08
C ASP A 77 -23.57 2.35 16.86
N GLU A 78 -24.07 1.38 17.63
CA GLU A 78 -25.45 0.91 17.53
C GLU A 78 -26.48 2.01 17.83
N TYR A 79 -26.27 2.79 18.89
CA TYR A 79 -27.23 3.80 19.34
C TYR A 79 -27.10 5.15 18.61
N PHE A 80 -25.91 5.49 18.11
CA PHE A 80 -25.66 6.81 17.53
C PHE A 80 -25.28 6.75 16.05
N PHE A 81 -24.22 6.04 15.68
CA PHE A 81 -23.74 6.05 14.29
C PHE A 81 -24.69 5.35 13.32
N ILE A 82 -25.20 4.16 13.64
CA ILE A 82 -26.15 3.43 12.78
C ILE A 82 -27.38 4.28 12.42
N PRO A 83 -28.12 4.90 13.37
CA PRO A 83 -29.27 5.72 13.01
C PRO A 83 -28.90 6.98 12.22
N VAL A 84 -27.77 7.63 12.54
CA VAL A 84 -27.26 8.78 11.78
C VAL A 84 -26.91 8.37 10.35
N LEU A 85 -26.22 7.25 10.16
CA LEU A 85 -25.87 6.72 8.84
C LEU A 85 -27.11 6.35 8.04
N ARG A 86 -28.12 5.72 8.65
CA ARG A 86 -29.40 5.43 7.99
C ARG A 86 -30.08 6.72 7.53
N THR A 87 -30.13 7.73 8.39
CA THR A 87 -30.70 9.04 8.02
C THR A 87 -29.96 9.68 6.86
N TYR A 88 -28.62 9.68 6.89
CA TYR A 88 -27.79 10.18 5.80
C TYR A 88 -28.05 9.42 4.48
N GLN A 89 -28.18 8.10 4.53
CA GLN A 89 -28.45 7.28 3.36
C GLN A 89 -29.85 7.51 2.76
N THR A 90 -30.83 7.82 3.61
CA THR A 90 -32.21 8.12 3.20
C THR A 90 -32.32 9.52 2.59
N VAL A 91 -31.70 10.53 3.22
CA VAL A 91 -31.76 11.93 2.77
C VAL A 91 -30.88 12.17 1.54
N THR A 92 -29.72 11.53 1.48
CA THR A 92 -28.72 11.82 0.44
C THR A 92 -28.85 10.88 -0.76
N PRO A 93 -29.06 11.41 -1.98
CA PRO A 93 -29.10 10.62 -3.21
C PRO A 93 -27.82 9.84 -3.47
N ARG A 94 -27.94 8.72 -4.19
CA ARG A 94 -26.80 7.85 -4.53
C ARG A 94 -25.67 8.59 -5.25
N PHE A 95 -25.98 9.51 -6.16
CA PHE A 95 -24.97 10.23 -6.94
C PHE A 95 -24.06 11.11 -6.07
N VAL A 96 -24.61 11.82 -5.07
CA VAL A 96 -23.83 12.64 -4.14
C VAL A 96 -22.94 11.76 -3.27
N ARG A 97 -23.47 10.66 -2.73
CA ARG A 97 -22.70 9.71 -1.91
C ARG A 97 -21.53 9.11 -2.69
N SER A 98 -21.77 8.71 -3.93
CA SER A 98 -20.71 8.23 -4.83
C SER A 98 -19.70 9.33 -5.15
N GLY A 99 -20.16 10.57 -5.34
CA GLY A 99 -19.29 11.71 -5.62
C GLY A 99 -18.29 12.00 -4.49
N VAL A 100 -18.80 12.07 -3.26
CA VAL A 100 -17.98 12.26 -2.06
C VAL A 100 -16.99 11.11 -1.88
N ARG A 101 -17.44 9.86 -2.08
CA ARG A 101 -16.56 8.69 -2.01
C ARG A 101 -15.43 8.75 -3.04
N ASN A 102 -15.72 9.16 -4.28
CA ASN A 102 -14.72 9.30 -5.33
C ASN A 102 -13.71 10.41 -5.01
N PHE A 103 -14.20 11.53 -4.47
CA PHE A 103 -13.35 12.67 -4.08
C PHE A 103 -12.32 12.26 -3.03
N PHE A 104 -12.75 11.63 -1.93
CA PHE A 104 -11.83 11.15 -0.90
C PHE A 104 -10.91 10.02 -1.41
N SER A 105 -11.39 9.18 -2.33
CA SER A 105 -10.54 8.19 -2.98
C SER A 105 -9.42 8.85 -3.80
N ASN A 106 -9.72 9.95 -4.50
CA ASN A 106 -8.72 10.71 -5.27
C ASN A 106 -7.71 11.41 -4.36
N LEU A 107 -8.13 11.88 -3.19
CA LEU A 107 -7.20 12.44 -2.19
C LEU A 107 -6.28 11.38 -1.58
N ASN A 108 -6.80 10.17 -1.34
CA ASN A 108 -5.99 9.04 -0.86
C ASN A 108 -4.96 8.56 -1.89
N ASP A 109 -5.11 8.90 -3.17
CA ASP A 109 -4.09 8.62 -4.19
C ASP A 109 -2.83 9.51 -4.02
N ILE A 110 -2.91 10.66 -3.33
CA ILE A 110 -1.76 11.56 -3.07
C ILE A 110 -0.66 10.90 -2.23
N PRO A 111 -0.93 10.37 -1.02
CA PRO A 111 0.10 9.70 -0.23
C PRO A 111 0.64 8.44 -0.94
N VAL A 112 -0.18 7.77 -1.77
CA VAL A 112 0.27 6.64 -2.60
C VAL A 112 1.28 7.08 -3.65
N LEU A 113 1.04 8.22 -4.31
CA LEU A 113 1.99 8.80 -5.25
C LEU A 113 3.30 9.14 -4.55
N LEU A 114 3.25 9.84 -3.43
CA LEU A 114 4.43 10.21 -2.64
C LEU A 114 5.23 8.97 -2.22
N ASN A 115 4.57 7.97 -1.65
CA ASN A 115 5.22 6.73 -1.25
C ASN A 115 5.80 5.96 -2.47
N SER A 116 5.11 5.95 -3.60
CA SER A 116 5.61 5.31 -4.82
C SER A 116 6.84 6.02 -5.40
N LEU A 117 6.90 7.35 -5.30
CA LEU A 117 8.07 8.14 -5.67
C LEU A 117 9.24 7.86 -4.73
N LEU A 118 9.00 7.85 -3.42
CA LEU A 118 10.01 7.53 -2.40
C LEU A 118 10.54 6.09 -2.53
N GLN A 119 9.68 5.14 -2.89
CA GLN A 119 10.06 3.75 -3.14
C GLN A 119 10.64 3.52 -4.55
N LEU A 120 10.84 4.59 -5.35
CA LEU A 120 11.31 4.52 -6.74
C LEU A 120 10.54 3.49 -7.58
N LYS A 121 9.21 3.48 -7.46
CA LYS A 121 8.28 2.62 -8.22
C LYS A 121 7.66 3.43 -9.37
N PRO A 122 8.34 3.59 -10.52
CA PRO A 122 7.91 4.48 -11.60
C PRO A 122 6.56 4.08 -12.20
N LYS A 123 6.30 2.77 -12.35
CA LYS A 123 5.03 2.26 -12.88
C LYS A 123 3.83 2.67 -12.02
N SER A 124 3.95 2.50 -10.69
CA SER A 124 2.89 2.87 -9.75
C SER A 124 2.71 4.38 -9.69
N ALA A 125 3.81 5.15 -9.67
CA ALA A 125 3.76 6.61 -9.69
C ALA A 125 3.02 7.14 -10.94
N LEU A 126 3.34 6.62 -12.14
CA LEU A 126 2.70 7.06 -13.38
C LEU A 126 1.19 6.75 -13.41
N VAL A 127 0.79 5.57 -12.96
CA VAL A 127 -0.64 5.19 -12.90
C VAL A 127 -1.40 6.09 -11.93
N THR A 128 -0.86 6.33 -10.74
CA THR A 128 -1.49 7.19 -9.73
C THR A 128 -1.56 8.64 -10.19
N THR A 129 -0.50 9.17 -10.81
CA THR A 129 -0.51 10.52 -11.41
C THR A 129 -1.56 10.62 -12.52
N GLY A 130 -1.64 9.63 -13.42
CA GLY A 130 -2.64 9.63 -14.49
C GLY A 130 -4.07 9.63 -13.96
N ARG A 131 -4.36 8.85 -12.91
CA ARG A 131 -5.66 8.85 -12.23
C ARG A 131 -5.96 10.21 -11.60
N LEU A 132 -5.02 10.79 -10.86
CA LEU A 132 -5.20 12.08 -10.19
C LEU A 132 -5.45 13.21 -11.19
N THR A 133 -4.68 13.26 -12.28
CA THR A 133 -4.87 14.25 -13.34
C THR A 133 -6.24 14.08 -14.01
N ILE A 134 -6.59 12.87 -14.45
CA ILE A 134 -7.86 12.62 -15.16
C ILE A 134 -9.06 12.90 -14.25
N ASN A 135 -9.04 12.46 -13.00
CA ASN A 135 -10.12 12.66 -12.05
C ASN A 135 -10.25 14.13 -11.64
N THR A 136 -9.15 14.87 -11.52
CA THR A 136 -9.18 16.29 -11.13
C THR A 136 -9.64 17.18 -12.30
N THR A 137 -9.18 16.91 -13.53
CA THR A 137 -9.50 17.72 -14.71
C THR A 137 -10.88 17.39 -15.29
N ILE A 138 -11.17 16.10 -15.53
CA ILE A 138 -12.40 15.65 -16.20
C ILE A 138 -13.47 15.26 -15.18
N GLY A 139 -13.07 14.71 -14.03
CA GLY A 139 -13.97 14.26 -12.97
C GLY A 139 -14.49 15.37 -12.05
N ILE A 140 -14.37 16.65 -12.42
CA ILE A 140 -14.75 17.81 -11.60
C ILE A 140 -14.09 17.74 -10.22
N GLY A 141 -12.76 17.79 -10.16
CA GLY A 141 -12.03 17.71 -8.90
C GLY A 141 -12.06 16.34 -8.21
N GLY A 142 -12.44 15.27 -8.90
CA GLY A 142 -12.51 13.91 -8.37
C GLY A 142 -13.90 13.47 -7.87
N LEU A 143 -14.95 14.28 -8.05
CA LEU A 143 -16.33 13.87 -7.77
C LEU A 143 -16.78 12.74 -8.71
N TRP A 144 -16.31 12.73 -9.95
CA TRP A 144 -16.46 11.59 -10.86
C TRP A 144 -15.14 10.85 -11.03
N ASP A 145 -15.22 9.52 -11.20
CA ASP A 145 -14.07 8.64 -11.49
C ASP A 145 -14.11 8.16 -12.96
N PRO A 146 -13.79 9.03 -13.94
CA PRO A 146 -13.61 8.61 -15.32
C PRO A 146 -12.36 7.75 -15.50
N ALA A 147 -11.34 7.87 -14.65
CA ALA A 147 -10.12 7.07 -14.74
C ALA A 147 -10.37 5.56 -14.62
N LYS A 148 -11.34 5.15 -13.79
CA LYS A 148 -11.78 3.74 -13.70
C LYS A 148 -12.44 3.25 -15.00
N LYS A 149 -13.14 4.12 -15.74
CA LYS A 149 -13.75 3.75 -17.03
C LYS A 149 -12.72 3.60 -18.16
N VAL A 150 -11.59 4.29 -18.06
CA VAL A 150 -10.47 4.22 -19.01
C VAL A 150 -9.50 3.05 -18.69
N GLY A 151 -9.80 2.25 -17.66
CA GLY A 151 -9.05 1.02 -17.35
C GLY A 151 -7.83 1.20 -16.45
N LEU A 152 -7.60 2.41 -15.91
CA LEU A 152 -6.56 2.64 -14.93
C LEU A 152 -6.98 2.05 -13.58
N LYS A 153 -6.51 0.84 -13.27
CA LYS A 153 -6.78 0.18 -11.98
C LYS A 153 -6.05 0.93 -10.86
N SER A 154 -6.76 1.20 -9.77
CA SER A 154 -6.15 1.76 -8.56
C SER A 154 -5.07 0.82 -8.03
N VAL A 155 -3.92 1.39 -7.66
CA VAL A 155 -2.80 0.68 -7.05
C VAL A 155 -3.12 0.30 -5.60
N MET A 156 -4.07 1.02 -4.97
CA MET A 156 -4.58 0.73 -3.64
C MET A 156 -5.98 0.11 -3.74
N LYS A 157 -6.11 -1.14 -3.29
CA LYS A 157 -7.39 -1.74 -2.92
C LYS A 157 -7.56 -1.54 -1.42
N ILE A 158 -8.59 -0.79 -1.03
CA ILE A 158 -9.14 -0.80 0.32
C ILE A 158 -10.38 -1.68 0.27
#